data_AF-A0A519CG56-F1
#
_entry.id   AF-A0A519CG56-F1
#
_cell.length_a   1.000
_cell.length_b   1.000
_cell.length_c   1.000
_cell.angle_alpha   90.00
_cell.angle_beta   90.00
_cell.angle_gamma   90.00
#
_symmetry.space_group_name_H-M   'P 1'
#
loop_
_entity.id
_entity.type
_entity.pdbx_description
1 polymer ?
#
loop_
_entity_poly.entity_id
_entity_poly.type
_entity_poly.pdbx_seq_one_letter_code
_entity_poly.pdbx_strand_id
1 'polypeptide(L)' 'MAIRVAWDRRPVSVHGSRVKLELLIQHLRNTHGLRKHSIIMPDRENDEEAVFFLYVPCDPRWITEVE' A
#
# COMPACT_ATOMS: atom_id res chain seq x y z
N MET A 1 -6.12 -3.12 -11.96
CA MET A 1 -5.21 -1.95 -11.90
C MET A 1 -3.83 -2.34 -11.39
N ALA A 2 -2.82 -1.57 -11.78
CA ALA A 2 -1.47 -1.64 -11.21
C ALA A 2 -1.43 -0.92 -9.86
N ILE A 3 -0.44 -1.25 -9.02
CA ILE A 3 -0.21 -0.53 -7.75
C ILE A 3 0.49 0.80 -8.07
N ARG A 4 0.00 1.89 -7.49
CA ARG A 4 0.59 3.24 -7.62
C ARG A 4 1.01 3.74 -6.24
N VAL A 5 2.17 4.38 -6.15
CA VAL A 5 2.72 4.83 -4.87
C VAL A 5 3.10 6.30 -4.96
N ALA A 6 2.56 7.12 -4.06
CA ALA A 6 2.88 8.55 -3.95
C ALA A 6 3.97 8.76 -2.88
N TRP A 7 5.23 8.57 -3.30
CA TRP A 7 6.42 8.65 -2.44
C TRP A 7 6.70 10.05 -1.89
N ASP A 8 6.16 11.07 -2.53
CA ASP A 8 6.28 12.48 -2.15
C ASP A 8 5.33 12.89 -1.00
N ARG A 9 4.36 12.04 -0.66
CA ARG A 9 3.40 12.29 0.43
C ARG A 9 3.92 11.81 1.79
N ARG A 10 3.52 12.50 2.87
CA ARG A 10 3.77 12.08 4.26
C ARG A 10 2.45 12.07 5.04
N PRO A 11 1.90 10.89 5.40
CA PRO A 11 2.40 9.54 5.08
C PRO A 11 2.33 9.20 3.58
N VAL A 12 3.17 8.26 3.13
CA VAL A 12 3.15 7.75 1.74
C VAL A 12 1.82 7.05 1.50
N SER A 13 1.13 7.35 0.40
CA SER A 13 -0.10 6.68 0.02
C SER A 13 0.14 5.65 -1.08
N VAL A 14 -0.50 4.48 -0.95
CA VAL A 14 -0.43 3.36 -1.88
C VAL A 14 -1.83 3.08 -2.39
N HIS A 15 -2.00 3.13 -3.70
CA HIS A 15 -3.28 3.04 -4.40
C HIS A 15 -3.31 1.80 -5.29
N GLY A 16 -4.49 1.22 -5.47
CA GLY A 16 -4.69 0.07 -6.35
C GLY A 16 -6.00 -0.65 -6.06
N SER A 17 -6.21 -1.81 -6.68
CA SER A 17 -7.39 -2.62 -6.35
C SER A 17 -7.29 -3.15 -4.91
N ARG A 18 -8.43 -3.23 -4.23
CA ARG A 18 -8.50 -3.70 -2.84
C ARG A 18 -7.77 -5.03 -2.63
N VAL A 19 -7.99 -6.00 -3.50
CA VAL A 19 -7.37 -7.34 -3.44
C VAL A 19 -5.83 -7.24 -3.49
N LYS A 20 -5.28 -6.43 -4.40
CA LYS A 20 -3.83 -6.25 -4.50
C LYS A 20 -3.25 -5.56 -3.27
N LEU A 21 -3.96 -4.57 -2.72
CA LEU A 21 -3.52 -3.88 -1.50
C LEU A 21 -3.56 -4.80 -0.28
N GLU A 22 -4.54 -5.70 -0.18
CA GLU A 22 -4.61 -6.70 0.89
C GLU A 22 -3.41 -7.66 0.83
N LEU A 23 -3.07 -8.16 -0.37
CA LEU A 23 -1.88 -8.99 -0.59
C LEU A 23 -0.58 -8.24 -0.26
N LEU A 24 -0.45 -6.99 -0.70
CA LEU A 24 0.72 -6.18 -0.41
C LEU A 24 0.90 -5.94 1.09
N ILE A 25 -0.17 -5.59 1.83
CA ILE A 25 -0.09 -5.39 3.28
C ILE A 25 0.34 -6.69 3.98
N GLN A 26 -0.18 -7.84 3.55
CA GLN A 26 0.22 -9.13 4.11
C GLN A 26 1.71 -9.42 3.84
N HIS A 27 2.20 -9.20 2.62
CA HIS A 27 3.61 -9.35 2.28
C HIS A 27 4.51 -8.44 3.13
N LEU A 28 4.19 -7.15 3.20
CA LEU A 28 4.95 -6.18 4.00
C LEU A 28 4.98 -6.54 5.49
N ARG A 29 3.88 -7.08 6.02
CA ARG A 29 3.80 -7.57 7.41
C ARG A 29 4.65 -8.80 7.65
N ASN A 30 4.51 -9.80 6.79
CA ASN A 30 5.09 -11.13 7.00
C ASN A 30 6.57 -11.18 6.65
N THR A 31 6.99 -10.48 5.59
CA THR A 31 8.36 -10.51 5.07
C THR A 31 9.21 -9.40 5.66
N HIS A 32 8.66 -8.19 5.79
CA HIS A 32 9.41 -6.98 6.15
C HIS A 32 9.04 -6.42 7.54
N GLY A 33 8.16 -7.10 8.28
CA GLY A 33 7.84 -6.75 9.66
C GLY A 33 7.07 -5.44 9.83
N LEU A 34 6.32 -5.00 8.82
CA LEU A 34 5.57 -3.73 8.85
C LEU A 34 4.35 -3.84 9.78
N ARG A 35 4.53 -3.60 11.08
CA ARG A 35 3.52 -3.86 12.13
C ARG A 35 2.47 -2.78 12.34
N LYS A 36 2.65 -1.56 11.82
CA LYS A 36 1.64 -0.49 11.99
C LYS A 36 0.35 -0.86 11.27
N HIS A 37 -0.78 -0.45 11.85
CA HIS A 37 -2.11 -0.68 11.30
C HIS A 37 -2.35 0.22 10.07
N SER A 38 -1.79 -0.15 8.92
CA SER A 38 -2.26 0.34 7.64
C SER A 38 -3.68 -0.19 7.42
N ILE A 39 -4.62 0.73 7.19
CA ILE A 39 -6.04 0.45 6.96
C ILE A 39 -6.33 0.73 5.49
N ILE A 40 -6.93 -0.24 4.80
CA ILE A 40 -7.41 -0.08 3.42
C ILE A 40 -8.78 0.59 3.46
N MET A 41 -8.90 1.71 2.77
CA MET A 41 -10.14 2.47 2.62
C MET A 41 -10.43 2.75 1.14
N PRO A 42 -11.70 3.03 0.77
CA PRO A 42 -12.02 3.46 -0.59
C PRO A 42 -11.21 4.71 -0.98
N ASP A 43 -10.71 4.76 -2.20
CA ASP A 43 -10.10 5.98 -2.74
C ASP A 43 -11.22 6.98 -3.09
N ARG A 44 -11.03 8.24 -2.69
CA ARG A 44 -12.01 9.32 -2.93
C ARG A 44 -11.85 9.96 -4.31
N GLU A 45 -10.69 9.79 -4.93
CA GLU A 45 -10.40 10.31 -6.27
C GLU A 45 -10.77 9.28 -7.34
N ASN A 46 -10.92 8.01 -6.96
CA ASN A 46 -11.25 6.92 -7.85
C ASN A 46 -12.07 5.84 -7.14
N ASP A 47 -13.38 5.79 -7.42
CA ASP A 47 -14.32 4.87 -6.76
C ASP A 47 -14.04 3.38 -7.01
N GLU A 48 -13.21 3.05 -8.02
CA GLU A 48 -12.80 1.67 -8.34
C GLU A 48 -11.53 1.24 -7.59
N GLU A 49 -10.83 2.19 -6.96
CA GLU A 49 -9.60 1.94 -6.23
C GLU A 49 -9.77 2.03 -4.72
N ALA A 50 -8.78 1.50 -4.03
CA ALA A 50 -8.61 1.67 -2.60
C ALA A 50 -7.24 2.30 -2.34
N VAL A 51 -7.07 2.79 -1.11
CA VAL A 51 -5.84 3.41 -0.65
C VAL A 51 -5.51 2.93 0.76
N PHE A 52 -4.22 2.78 1.06
CA PHE A 52 -3.73 2.75 2.44
C PHE A 52 -2.49 3.64 2.57
N PHE A 53 -2.11 3.92 3.82
CA PHE A 53 -0.98 4.78 4.13
C PHE A 53 0.14 4.02 4.85
N LEU A 54 1.38 4.32 4.47
CA LEU A 54 2.61 3.85 5.10
C LEU A 54 3.11 4.91 6.09
N TYR A 55 3.10 4.55 7.37
CA TYR A 55 3.47 5.43 8.48
C TYR A 55 4.91 5.20 8.99
N VAL A 56 5.71 4.44 8.25
CA VAL A 56 7.10 4.10 8.53
C VAL A 56 7.90 4.11 7.22
N PRO A 57 9.24 4.25 7.27
CA PRO A 57 10.07 4.03 6.10
C PRO A 57 9.78 2.66 5.48
N CYS A 58 9.66 2.64 4.16
CA CYS A 58 9.41 1.46 3.35
C CYS A 58 10.38 1.49 2.17
N ASP A 59 11.09 0.40 1.92
CA ASP A 59 11.94 0.28 0.73
C ASP A 59 11.04 0.07 -0.50
N PRO A 60 11.15 0.89 -1.56
CA PRO A 60 10.35 0.72 -2.77
C PRO A 60 10.41 -0.69 -3.38
N ARG A 61 11.51 -1.41 -3.20
CA ARG A 61 11.70 -2.77 -3.71
C ARG A 61 10.73 -3.77 -3.08
N TRP A 62 10.30 -3.55 -1.84
CA TRP A 62 9.35 -4.44 -1.16
C TRP A 62 7.97 -4.45 -1.83
N ILE A 63 7.61 -3.37 -2.52
CA ILE A 63 6.32 -3.27 -3.23
C ILE A 63 6.39 -4.03 -4.55
N THR A 64 7.53 -4.05 -5.23
CA THR A 64 7.74 -4.76 -6.50
C THR A 64 7.87 -6.28 -6.34
N GLU A 65 8.01 -6.79 -5.12
CA GLU A 65 8.06 -8.24 -4.83
C GLU A 65 6.68 -8.92 -4.92
N VAL A 66 5.60 -8.12 -4.98
CA VAL A 66 4.22 -8.59 -5.05
C VAL A 66 3.68 -8.30 -6.45
N GLU A 67 4.06 -9.12 -7.44
CA GLU A 67 3.49 -9.11 -8.80
C GLU A 67 2.58 -10.32 -9.06
#